data_AF-A0A328RSV7-F1
#
_entry.id   AF-A0A328RSV7-F1
#
_cell.length_a   1.000
_cell.length_b   1.000
_cell.length_c   1.000
_cell.angle_alpha   90.00
_cell.angle_beta   90.00
_cell.angle_gamma   90.00
#
_symmetry.space_group_name_H-M   'P 1'
#
loop_
_entity.id
_entity.type
_entity.pdbx_description
1 polymer ?
#
loop_
_entity_poly.entity_id
_entity_poly.type
_entity_poly.pdbx_seq_one_letter_code
_entity_poly.pdbx_strand_id
1 'polypeptide(L)' 'CQEKIIEIINFKSTKTFGFKQIKPFNTFSQDKGHKNELEAFFNSLETNQESPISFEEIVQSTQSAFQALKHITD' A
#
# COMPACT_ATOMS: atom_id res chain seq x y z
N CYS A 1 31.31 11.05 -0.95
CA CYS A 1 30.05 10.83 -1.69
C CYS A 1 29.37 12.15 -1.93
N GLN A 2 28.99 12.48 -3.17
CA GLN A 2 28.06 13.58 -3.40
C GLN A 2 26.68 13.10 -2.93
N GLU A 3 26.15 13.71 -1.88
CA GLU A 3 24.87 13.34 -1.26
C GLU A 3 23.72 13.60 -2.23
N LYS A 4 23.34 12.55 -2.96
CA LYS A 4 22.24 12.56 -3.91
C LYS A 4 21.05 11.86 -3.26
N ILE A 5 19.94 12.57 -3.11
CA ILE A 5 18.75 12.10 -2.39
C ILE A 5 17.55 12.15 -3.33
N ILE A 6 16.75 11.09 -3.33
CA ILE A 6 15.43 11.07 -3.97
C ILE A 6 14.41 10.85 -2.87
N GLU A 7 13.54 11.83 -2.66
CA GLU A 7 12.44 11.77 -1.71
C GLU A 7 11.16 11.43 -2.48
N ILE A 8 10.48 10.35 -2.08
CA ILE A 8 9.16 9.98 -2.61
C ILE A 8 8.11 10.60 -1.69
N ILE A 9 7.25 11.43 -2.27
CA ILE A 9 6.20 12.13 -1.53
C ILE A 9 4.86 11.51 -1.90
N ASN A 10 4.23 10.89 -0.91
CA ASN A 10 2.88 10.31 -1.01
C ASN A 10 2.72 9.32 -2.18
N PHE A 11 3.81 8.67 -2.61
CA PHE A 11 3.86 7.78 -3.79
C PHE A 11 3.37 8.42 -5.11
N LYS A 12 3.25 9.75 -5.15
CA LYS A 12 2.76 10.51 -6.31
C LYS A 12 3.83 11.35 -6.96
N SER A 13 4.76 11.88 -6.16
CA SER A 13 5.80 12.76 -6.66
C SER A 13 7.18 12.39 -6.14
N THR A 14 8.22 12.74 -6.90
CA THR A 14 9.60 12.65 -6.44
C THR A 14 10.28 14.01 -6.42
N LYS A 15 10.97 14.31 -5.33
CA LYS A 15 11.92 15.42 -5.24
C LYS A 15 13.34 14.87 -5.31
N THR A 16 14.21 15.57 -6.01
CA THR A 16 15.60 15.14 -6.20
C THR A 16 16.55 16.25 -5.74
N PHE A 17 17.56 15.87 -4.96
CA PHE A 17 18.61 16.77 -4.45
C PHE A 17 19.96 16.29 -4.96
N GLY A 18 20.80 17.19 -5.49
CA GLY A 18 22.13 16.85 -6.03
C GLY A 18 22.13 16.21 -7.43
N PHE A 19 20.99 16.18 -8.12
CA PHE A 19 20.87 15.68 -9.50
C PHE A 19 20.71 16.83 -10.50
N LYS A 20 21.53 16.86 -11.56
CA LYS A 20 21.48 17.92 -12.59
C LYS A 20 20.40 17.72 -13.66
N GLN A 21 19.97 16.48 -13.92
CA GLN A 21 19.14 16.14 -15.10
C GLN A 21 18.10 15.02 -14.87
N ILE A 22 17.66 14.78 -13.62
CA ILE A 22 16.56 13.82 -13.38
C ILE A 22 15.22 14.55 -13.50
N LYS A 23 14.32 13.99 -14.33
CA LYS A 23 12.93 14.44 -14.38
C LYS A 23 12.19 13.92 -13.14
N PRO A 24 11.52 14.79 -12.36
CA PRO A 24 10.68 14.32 -11.27
C PRO A 24 9.54 13.48 -11.83
N PHE A 25 9.26 12.35 -11.19
CA PHE A 25 8.06 11.58 -11.42
C PHE A 25 6.92 12.31 -10.72
N ASN A 26 5.84 12.63 -11.42
CA ASN A 26 4.67 13.30 -10.86
C ASN A 26 3.40 12.69 -11.47
N THR A 27 2.57 12.07 -10.66
CA THR A 27 1.24 11.58 -11.04
C THR A 27 0.15 12.35 -10.29
N PHE A 28 -0.94 12.67 -10.99
CA PHE A 28 -2.10 13.33 -10.38
C PHE A 28 -2.88 12.38 -9.47
N SER A 29 -3.01 11.12 -9.90
CA SER A 29 -3.71 10.06 -9.19
C SER A 29 -2.82 8.82 -9.01
N GLN A 30 -3.20 8.00 -8.03
CA GLN A 30 -2.66 6.67 -7.83
C GLN A 30 -3.86 5.73 -7.83
N ASP A 31 -3.77 4.64 -8.60
CA ASP A 31 -4.73 3.56 -8.45
C ASP A 31 -4.51 2.88 -7.10
N LYS A 32 -5.54 2.90 -6.26
CA LYS A 32 -5.53 2.30 -4.92
C LYS A 32 -6.10 0.89 -4.92
N GLY A 33 -6.59 0.40 -6.06
CA GLY A 33 -7.15 -0.95 -6.19
C GLY A 33 -8.58 -1.09 -5.67
N HIS A 34 -9.23 -0.04 -5.13
CA HIS A 34 -10.58 -0.13 -4.55
C HIS A 34 -11.63 -0.67 -5.53
N LYS A 35 -11.52 -0.31 -6.82
CA LYS A 35 -12.41 -0.85 -7.85
C LYS A 35 -12.21 -2.37 -7.99
N ASN A 36 -10.96 -2.81 -8.10
CA ASN A 36 -10.61 -4.22 -8.28
C ASN A 36 -11.00 -5.05 -7.04
N GLU A 37 -10.85 -4.48 -5.85
CA GLU A 37 -11.29 -5.08 -4.59
C GLU A 37 -12.80 -5.36 -4.60
N LEU A 38 -13.62 -4.37 -4.95
CA LEU A 38 -15.07 -4.52 -5.03
C LEU A 38 -15.47 -5.51 -6.13
N GLU A 39 -14.85 -5.43 -7.31
CA GLU A 39 -15.12 -6.36 -8.41
C GLU A 39 -14.81 -7.81 -8.00
N ALA A 40 -13.67 -8.06 -7.32
CA ALA A 40 -13.33 -9.38 -6.82
C ALA A 40 -14.34 -9.89 -5.79
N PHE A 41 -14.80 -9.02 -4.91
CA PHE A 41 -15.80 -9.38 -3.90
C PHE A 41 -17.14 -9.75 -4.53
N PHE A 42 -17.70 -8.90 -5.40
CA PHE A 42 -18.96 -9.22 -6.08
C PHE A 42 -18.87 -10.49 -6.92
N ASN A 43 -17.75 -10.68 -7.64
CA ASN A 43 -17.51 -11.90 -8.40
C ASN A 43 -17.52 -13.14 -7.50
N SER A 44 -16.89 -13.10 -6.31
CA SER A 44 -16.91 -14.23 -5.37
C SER A 44 -18.33 -14.59 -4.92
N LEU A 45 -19.20 -13.60 -4.71
CA LEU A 45 -20.59 -13.79 -4.34
C LEU A 45 -21.40 -14.41 -5.49
N GLU A 46 -21.23 -13.90 -6.71
CA GLU A 46 -21.96 -14.36 -7.90
C GLU A 46 -21.55 -15.77 -8.32
N THR A 47 -20.28 -16.12 -8.17
CA THR A 47 -19.71 -17.41 -8.62
C THR A 47 -19.59 -18.45 -7.51
N ASN A 48 -20.05 -18.14 -6.28
CA ASN A 48 -19.87 -18.96 -5.07
C ASN A 48 -18.41 -19.41 -4.87
N GLN A 49 -17.47 -18.50 -5.15
CA GLN A 49 -16.06 -18.72 -4.88
C GLN A 49 -15.72 -18.26 -3.46
N GLU A 50 -14.52 -18.61 -3.02
CA GLU A 50 -14.00 -18.13 -1.74
C GLU A 50 -13.89 -16.60 -1.72
N SER A 51 -14.08 -16.03 -0.53
CA SER A 51 -13.91 -14.58 -0.32
C SER A 51 -12.48 -14.16 -0.71
N PRO A 52 -12.30 -13.01 -1.40
CA PRO A 52 -10.97 -12.52 -1.79
C PRO A 52 -10.00 -12.35 -0.61
N ILE A 53 -10.54 -12.13 0.59
CA ILE A 53 -9.79 -12.15 1.84
C ILE A 53 -10.51 -13.12 2.78
N SER A 54 -9.80 -14.11 3.28
CA SER A 54 -10.38 -15.11 4.18
C SER A 54 -10.63 -14.52 5.58
N PHE A 55 -11.56 -15.11 6.33
CA PHE A 55 -11.81 -14.68 7.71
C PHE A 55 -10.58 -14.88 8.61
N GLU A 56 -9.85 -15.98 8.42
CA GLU A 56 -8.65 -16.31 9.18
C GLU A 56 -7.57 -15.23 9.01
N GLU A 57 -7.33 -14.76 7.78
CA GLU A 57 -6.38 -13.68 7.50
C GLU A 57 -6.76 -12.37 8.19
N ILE A 58 -8.06 -12.04 8.24
CA ILE A 58 -8.56 -10.84 8.93
C ILE A 58 -8.26 -10.93 10.44
N VAL A 59 -8.52 -12.09 11.04
CA VAL A 59 -8.22 -12.35 12.46
C VAL A 59 -6.72 -12.27 12.72
N GLN A 60 -5.91 -12.93 11.90
CA GLN A 60 -4.46 -12.96 12.03
C GLN A 60 -3.84 -11.56 11.90
N SER A 61 -4.30 -10.76 10.94
CA SER A 61 -3.87 -9.37 10.75
C SER A 61 -4.15 -8.53 11.99
N THR A 62 -5.35 -8.66 12.55
CA THR A 62 -5.77 -7.96 13.77
C THR A 62 -4.93 -8.36 14.98
N GLN A 63 -4.71 -9.67 15.18
CA GLN A 63 -3.88 -10.18 16.28
C GLN A 63 -2.43 -9.71 16.17
N SER A 64 -1.88 -9.70 14.95
CA SER A 64 -0.53 -9.22 14.68
C SER A 64 -0.39 -7.73 15.03
N ALA A 65 -1.40 -6.92 14.71
CA ALA A 65 -1.43 -5.51 15.10
C ALA A 65 -1.43 -5.34 16.63
N PHE A 66 -2.22 -6.12 17.37
CA PHE A 66 -2.20 -6.09 18.83
C PHE A 66 -0.87 -6.55 19.44
N GLN A 67 -0.22 -7.55 18.84
CA GLN A 67 1.10 -7.99 19.28
C GLN A 67 2.15 -6.89 19.08
N ALA A 68 2.15 -6.24 17.92
CA ALA A 68 3.04 -5.12 17.65
C ALA A 68 2.84 -3.97 18.66
N LEU A 69 1.59 -3.64 19.00
CA LEU A 69 1.29 -2.62 19.99
C LEU A 69 1.81 -2.97 21.39
N LYS A 70 1.69 -4.24 21.81
CA LYS A 70 2.24 -4.70 23.09
C LYS A 70 3.76 -4.49 23.14
N HIS A 71 4.48 -4.92 22.11
CA HIS A 71 5.93 -4.76 22.04
C HIS A 71 6.42 -3.30 22.01
N ILE A 72 5.59 -2.35 21.59
CA ILE A 72 5.93 -0.91 21.61
C ILE A 72 5.69 -0.30 23.00
N THR A 73 4.77 -0.89 23.78
CA THR A 73 4.32 -0.34 25.07
C THR A 73 5.12 -0.90 26.24
N ASP A 74 5.72 -2.09 26.08
CA ASP A 74 6.64 -2.74 27.04
C ASP A 74 8.08 -2.19 26.93
#